data_AF-A0A3Q0QT13-F1
#
_entry.id   AF-A0A3Q0QT13-F1
#
_cell.length_a   1.000
_cell.length_b   1.000
_cell.length_c   1.000
_cell.angle_alpha   90.00
_cell.angle_beta   90.00
_cell.angle_gamma   90.00
#
_symmetry.space_group_name_H-M   'P 1'
#
loop_
_entity.id
_entity.type
_entity.pdbx_description
1 polymer ?
#
loop_
_entity_poly.entity_id
_entity_poly.type
_entity_poly.pdbx_seq_one_letter_code
_entity_poly.pdbx_strand_id
1 'polypeptide(L)'
;MEPDYMCDYPQALPPPSPRRYSPIPRGMMGEDDYSREPRRVCVQRGSTGLGFKIVGGEEEEGIFISFILAGGPADLSGELRKGDQILSVSTQT
;
A
#
# COMPACT_ATOMS: atom_id res chain seq x y z
N MET A 1 16.23 68.72 -3.61
CA MET A 1 17.60 68.76 -4.14
C MET A 1 18.11 67.34 -4.01
N GLU A 2 18.09 66.57 -5.11
CA GLU A 2 18.81 65.29 -5.16
C GLU A 2 20.31 65.59 -5.26
N PRO A 3 21.17 64.70 -4.73
CA PRO A 3 21.86 63.80 -5.67
C PRO A 3 22.01 62.36 -5.15
N ASP A 4 21.46 61.41 -5.91
CA ASP A 4 22.17 60.51 -6.84
C ASP A 4 23.51 59.90 -6.39
N TYR A 5 23.48 58.75 -5.71
CA TYR A 5 24.58 57.78 -5.74
C TYR A 5 24.05 56.33 -5.63
N MET A 6 24.46 55.50 -6.58
CA MET A 6 24.25 54.03 -6.70
C MET A 6 23.04 53.56 -7.52
N CYS A 7 22.82 54.22 -8.66
CA CYS A 7 22.56 53.49 -9.91
C CYS A 7 23.85 52.75 -10.33
N ASP A 8 24.09 51.56 -9.78
CA ASP A 8 24.79 50.45 -10.44
C ASP A 8 24.95 49.32 -9.42
N TYR A 9 23.99 48.41 -9.38
CA TYR A 9 24.28 46.98 -9.42
C TYR A 9 22.96 46.29 -9.80
N PRO A 10 22.90 45.56 -10.93
CA PRO A 10 21.69 44.85 -11.30
C PRO A 10 21.28 43.98 -10.11
N GLN A 11 20.02 44.07 -9.69
CA GLN A 11 19.46 43.08 -8.76
C GLN A 11 19.79 41.72 -9.36
N ALA A 12 20.77 41.04 -8.75
CA ALA A 12 21.18 39.71 -9.15
C ALA A 12 19.98 38.81 -8.87
N LEU A 13 19.12 38.69 -9.88
CA LEU A 13 18.08 37.69 -9.93
C LEU A 13 18.78 36.37 -9.59
N PRO A 14 18.28 35.60 -8.61
CA PRO A 14 18.79 34.25 -8.43
C PRO A 14 18.69 33.55 -9.80
N PRO A 15 19.70 32.76 -10.20
CA PRO A 15 19.63 32.04 -11.46
C PRO A 15 18.31 31.25 -11.48
N PRO A 16 17.62 31.13 -12.63
CA PRO A 16 16.45 30.27 -12.73
C PRO A 16 16.89 28.85 -12.36
N SER A 17 16.55 28.43 -11.15
CA SER A 17 16.90 27.11 -10.64
C SER A 17 16.35 26.06 -11.60
N PRO A 18 17.17 25.14 -12.12
CA PRO A 18 16.66 24.05 -12.93
C PRO A 18 15.85 23.17 -12.00
N ARG A 19 14.65 22.72 -12.45
CA ARG A 19 13.75 21.69 -11.86
C ARG A 19 12.42 22.30 -11.39
N ARG A 20 11.27 22.07 -12.05
CA ARG A 20 10.53 20.78 -12.07
C ARG A 20 10.65 19.92 -10.80
N TYR A 21 10.91 20.51 -9.65
CA TYR A 21 10.77 19.86 -8.36
C TYR A 21 9.88 20.76 -7.50
N SER A 22 8.58 20.70 -7.76
CA SER A 22 7.63 20.87 -6.68
C SER A 22 7.84 19.66 -5.75
N PRO A 23 8.29 19.82 -4.50
CA PRO A 23 8.17 18.77 -3.51
C PRO A 23 6.70 18.77 -3.07
N ILE A 24 5.81 18.38 -3.98
CA ILE A 24 4.49 17.90 -3.57
C ILE A 24 4.78 16.63 -2.78
N PRO A 25 4.31 16.49 -1.54
CA PRO A 25 4.72 15.42 -0.63
C PRO A 25 4.74 14.07 -1.33
N ARG A 26 5.86 13.34 -1.23
CA ARG A 26 6.01 11.95 -1.66
C ARG A 26 5.17 11.01 -0.76
N GLY A 27 3.88 11.30 -0.61
CA GLY A 27 2.87 10.46 0.02
C GLY A 27 1.77 10.02 -0.94
N MET A 28 1.88 10.32 -2.25
CA MET A 28 0.89 9.94 -3.27
C MET A 28 1.30 8.74 -4.13
N MET A 29 2.33 7.99 -3.74
CA MET A 29 2.67 6.72 -4.39
C MET A 29 3.02 5.70 -3.32
N GLY A 30 2.12 4.75 -3.11
CA GLY A 30 2.41 3.53 -2.38
C GLY A 30 1.87 3.50 -0.95
N GLU A 31 0.55 3.39 -0.82
CA GLU A 31 0.01 2.26 -0.09
C GLU A 31 -1.36 2.07 -0.70
N ASP A 32 -1.53 0.95 -1.37
CA ASP A 32 -2.70 0.66 -2.15
C ASP A 32 -3.94 0.92 -1.32
N ASP A 33 -4.95 1.49 -1.96
CA ASP A 33 -6.33 1.52 -1.49
C ASP A 33 -6.82 0.07 -1.45
N TYR A 34 -6.23 -0.75 -0.57
CA TYR A 34 -6.78 -2.02 -0.16
C TYR A 34 -8.00 -1.62 0.64
N SER A 35 -9.10 -1.41 -0.07
CA SER A 35 -10.41 -1.22 0.53
C SER A 35 -10.52 -2.29 1.60
N ARG A 36 -10.56 -1.84 2.86
CA ARG A 36 -10.60 -2.72 4.04
C ARG A 36 -11.99 -3.38 4.17
N GLU A 37 -12.68 -3.49 3.04
CA GLU A 37 -14.02 -3.98 2.89
C GLU A 37 -14.00 -5.51 2.90
N PRO A 38 -14.95 -6.15 3.62
CA PRO A 38 -15.10 -7.60 3.58
C PRO A 38 -15.31 -8.09 2.15
N ARG A 39 -14.42 -8.97 1.68
CA ARG A 39 -14.57 -9.69 0.40
C ARG A 39 -14.77 -11.18 0.63
N ARG A 40 -15.62 -11.78 -0.20
CA ARG A 40 -15.78 -13.25 -0.26
C ARG A 40 -14.78 -13.80 -1.25
N VAL A 41 -13.89 -14.68 -0.78
CA VAL A 41 -12.90 -15.32 -1.65
C VAL A 41 -13.17 -16.82 -1.72
N CYS A 42 -13.18 -17.36 -2.93
CA CYS A 42 -13.33 -18.79 -3.19
C CYS A 42 -11.96 -19.39 -3.51
N VAL A 43 -11.48 -20.31 -2.66
CA VAL A 43 -10.22 -21.03 -2.90
C VAL A 43 -10.53 -22.49 -3.18
N GLN A 44 -10.08 -22.99 -4.33
CA GLN A 44 -10.18 -24.41 -4.65
C GLN A 44 -9.14 -25.20 -3.86
N ARG A 45 -9.55 -26.24 -3.14
CA ARG A 45 -8.63 -27.06 -2.35
C ARG A 45 -7.72 -27.89 -3.26
N GLY A 46 -6.42 -27.68 -3.13
CA GLY A 46 -5.39 -28.51 -3.77
C GLY A 46 -5.07 -29.77 -2.96
N SER A 47 -4.13 -30.58 -3.45
CA SER A 47 -3.72 -31.84 -2.83
C SER A 47 -3.15 -31.68 -1.41
N THR A 48 -2.50 -30.54 -1.12
CA THR A 48 -1.90 -30.23 0.19
C THR A 48 -2.74 -29.28 1.06
N GLY A 49 -3.93 -28.87 0.59
CA GLY A 49 -4.79 -27.90 1.27
C GLY A 49 -5.04 -26.63 0.47
N LEU A 50 -5.26 -25.52 1.16
CA LEU A 50 -5.65 -24.23 0.54
C LEU A 50 -4.45 -23.32 0.19
N GLY A 51 -3.26 -23.59 0.73
CA GLY A 51 -2.06 -22.82 0.40
C GLY A 51 -1.85 -21.52 1.19
N PHE A 52 -2.44 -21.39 2.37
CA PHE A 52 -2.15 -20.28 3.29
C PHE A 52 -2.05 -20.76 4.74
N LYS A 53 -1.48 -19.94 5.63
CA LYS A 53 -1.41 -20.17 7.07
C LYS A 53 -2.20 -19.12 7.83
N ILE A 54 -2.77 -19.51 8.96
CA ILE A 54 -3.50 -18.64 9.86
C ILE A 54 -2.76 -18.47 11.19
N VAL A 55 -2.99 -17.34 11.86
CA VAL A 55 -2.56 -17.03 13.23
C VAL A 55 -3.72 -16.37 13.99
N GLY A 56 -3.64 -16.33 15.32
CA GLY A 56 -4.67 -15.77 16.20
C GLY A 56 -5.79 -16.75 16.55
N GLY A 57 -6.89 -16.24 17.09
CA GLY A 57 -8.06 -17.03 17.53
C GLY A 57 -8.09 -17.36 19.03
N GLU A 58 -7.22 -16.76 19.85
CA GLU A 58 -7.30 -16.84 21.31
C GLU A 58 -8.07 -15.64 21.87
N GLU A 59 -8.88 -15.85 22.92
CA GLU A 59 -9.49 -14.84 23.82
C GLU A 59 -9.73 -13.42 23.23
N GLU A 60 -10.51 -13.32 22.14
CA GLU A 60 -10.88 -12.07 21.41
C GLU A 60 -9.89 -11.54 20.36
N GLU A 61 -8.76 -12.21 20.10
CA GLU A 61 -7.89 -11.89 18.98
C GLU A 61 -8.46 -12.42 17.66
N GLY A 62 -8.50 -11.55 16.64
CA GLY A 62 -8.95 -11.92 15.30
C GLY A 62 -8.12 -13.04 14.67
N ILE A 63 -8.67 -13.69 13.65
CA ILE A 63 -7.97 -14.72 12.88
C ILE A 63 -7.41 -14.07 11.62
N PHE A 64 -6.10 -14.20 11.39
CA PHE A 64 -5.42 -13.51 10.30
C PHE A 64 -4.60 -14.46 9.44
N ILE A 65 -4.45 -14.13 8.16
CA ILE A 65 -3.56 -14.84 7.24
C ILE A 65 -2.12 -14.37 7.48
N SER A 66 -1.26 -15.27 7.94
CA SER A 66 0.16 -14.98 8.22
C SER A 66 1.08 -15.25 7.03
N PHE A 67 0.69 -16.16 6.14
CA PHE A 67 1.52 -16.59 5.01
C PHE A 67 0.66 -17.13 3.87
N ILE A 68 1.07 -16.85 2.63
CA ILE A 68 0.54 -17.44 1.40
C ILE A 68 1.66 -18.19 0.71
N LEU A 69 1.40 -19.45 0.34
CA LEU A 69 2.33 -20.30 -0.37
C LEU A 69 2.37 -19.90 -1.84
N ALA A 70 3.52 -19.40 -2.31
CA ALA A 70 3.74 -19.08 -3.71
C ALA A 70 3.44 -20.29 -4.61
N GLY A 71 2.66 -20.08 -5.67
CA GLY A 71 2.18 -21.13 -6.58
C GLY A 71 1.11 -22.05 -5.98
N GLY A 72 0.69 -21.83 -4.74
CA GLY A 72 -0.39 -22.57 -4.08
C GLY A 72 -1.78 -22.05 -4.49
N PRO A 73 -2.87 -22.76 -4.12
CA PRO A 73 -4.21 -22.38 -4.56
C PRO A 73 -4.66 -20.97 -4.14
N ALA A 74 -4.33 -20.54 -2.93
CA ALA A 74 -4.62 -19.18 -2.45
C ALA A 74 -3.79 -18.08 -3.14
N ASP A 75 -2.58 -18.40 -3.63
CA ASP A 75 -1.77 -17.47 -4.42
C ASP A 75 -2.36 -17.33 -5.83
N LEU A 76 -2.74 -18.47 -6.43
CA LEU A 76 -3.33 -18.52 -7.76
C LEU A 76 -4.71 -17.84 -7.84
N SER A 77 -5.46 -17.76 -6.73
CA SER A 77 -6.68 -16.95 -6.73
C SER A 77 -6.38 -15.45 -6.82
N GLY A 78 -5.21 -15.00 -6.34
CA GLY A 78 -4.78 -13.60 -6.35
C GLY A 78 -5.58 -12.68 -5.42
N GLU A 79 -6.66 -13.20 -4.82
CA GLU A 79 -7.61 -12.44 -4.01
C GLU A 79 -7.25 -12.47 -2.52
N LEU A 80 -6.58 -13.53 -2.03
CA LEU A 80 -6.14 -13.60 -0.63
C LEU A 80 -4.77 -12.95 -0.46
N ARG A 81 -4.58 -12.27 0.67
CA ARG A 81 -3.37 -11.50 0.96
C ARG A 81 -2.95 -11.72 2.41
N LYS A 82 -1.64 -11.66 2.64
CA LYS A 82 -1.11 -11.68 4.01
C LYS A 82 -1.65 -10.47 4.78
N GLY A 83 -2.13 -10.69 6.00
CA GLY A 83 -2.76 -9.68 6.84
C GLY A 83 -4.28 -9.60 6.70
N ASP A 84 -4.88 -10.34 5.76
CA ASP A 84 -6.34 -10.44 5.69
C ASP A 84 -6.91 -11.06 6.97
N GLN A 85 -8.00 -10.47 7.46
CA GLN A 85 -8.76 -10.99 8.59
C GLN A 85 -9.88 -11.90 8.08
N ILE A 86 -9.96 -13.10 8.64
CA ILE A 86 -11.02 -14.05 8.35
C ILE A 86 -12.22 -13.71 9.24
N LEU A 87 -13.30 -13.25 8.63
CA LEU A 87 -14.53 -12.89 9.34
C LEU A 87 -15.53 -14.05 9.43
N SER A 88 -15.58 -14.88 8.39
CA SER A 88 -16.43 -16.06 8.34
C SER A 88 -15.90 -17.07 7.32
N VAL A 89 -16.30 -18.33 7.47
CA VAL A 89 -15.96 -19.42 6.55
C VAL A 89 -17.26 -20.09 6.11
N SER A 90 -17.45 -20.23 4.80
CA SER A 90 -18.54 -21.04 4.25
C SER A 90 -18.03 -22.44 3.90
N THR A 91 -18.64 -23.48 4.45
CA THR A 91 -18.41 -24.86 4.03
C THR A 91 -19.34 -25.19 2.86
N GLN A 92 -18.79 -25.32 1.65
CA GLN A 92 -19.54 -25.82 0.50
C GLN A 92 -19.14 -27.30 0.32
N THR A 93 -20.10 -28.20 0.57
CA THR A 93 -19.93 -29.66 0.47
C THR A 93 -19.99 -30.13 -0.97
#